data_AF-A0A3A9JHR8-F1
#
_entry.id   AF-A0A3A9JHR8-F1
#
_cell.length_a   1.000
_cell.length_b   1.000
_cell.length_c   1.000
_cell.angle_alpha   90.00
_cell.angle_beta   90.00
_cell.angle_gamma   90.00
#
_symmetry.space_group_name_H-M   'P 1'
#
loop_
_entity.id
_entity.type
_entity.pdbx_description
1 polymer ?
#
loop_
_entity_poly.entity_id
_entity_poly.type
_entity_poly.pdbx_seq_one_letter_code
_entity_poly.pdbx_strand_id
1 'polypeptide(L)'
;MLSEPLQDEAKKHGLQNVVCPTRAQIFSPEYGRKSATFSIKPGNADLILLAFWRQHPGYEYYWVMEFDVYTPRGLSQLAELDRGSDADLLGTYIRLRRHHASWDNWGSLETGPSQVEGVDVDMVATACFLPLSRYSARLLAALDWSYQRGWIGHHEATIATVAACNGMKLQDLNTLAHRVLGRHVYSATSFNHEKSVAADALFFHHPIKHLSQVEALDRAFGSTAAAMSPQ
;
A
#
# COMPACT_ATOMS: atom_id res chain seq x y z
N MET A 1 9.36 -1.20 -18.98
CA MET A 1 10.37 -2.07 -18.37
C MET A 1 10.94 -1.27 -17.22
N LEU A 2 10.97 -1.79 -15.99
CA LEU A 2 12.13 -1.46 -15.16
C LEU A 2 13.33 -1.88 -16.02
N SER A 3 14.28 -0.97 -16.22
CA SER A 3 15.50 -1.30 -16.94
C SER A 3 16.04 -2.62 -16.38
N GLU A 4 16.50 -3.56 -17.23
CA GLU A 4 17.24 -4.77 -16.85
C GLU A 4 18.04 -4.64 -15.52
N PRO A 5 18.73 -3.50 -15.26
CA PRO A 5 19.30 -3.16 -13.97
C PRO A 5 18.52 -3.54 -12.70
N LEU A 6 17.19 -3.33 -12.61
CA LEU A 6 16.49 -3.52 -11.34
C LEU A 6 16.22 -4.99 -11.03
N GLN A 7 16.02 -5.82 -12.05
CA GLN A 7 15.86 -7.26 -11.86
C GLN A 7 17.18 -7.91 -11.48
N ASP A 8 18.27 -7.48 -12.13
CA ASP A 8 19.61 -7.95 -11.79
C ASP A 8 20.04 -7.48 -10.40
N GLU A 9 19.70 -6.25 -10.02
CA GLU A 9 19.94 -5.74 -8.68
C GLU A 9 19.16 -6.54 -7.63
N ALA A 10 17.87 -6.81 -7.86
CA ALA A 10 17.07 -7.61 -6.93
C ALA A 10 17.64 -9.04 -6.75
N LYS A 11 18.14 -9.66 -7.83
CA LYS A 11 18.83 -10.96 -7.75
C LYS A 11 20.13 -10.87 -6.93
N LYS A 12 20.92 -9.81 -7.08
CA LYS A 12 22.15 -9.61 -6.28
C LYS A 12 21.86 -9.54 -4.78
N HIS A 13 20.70 -9.00 -4.40
CA HIS A 13 20.23 -8.92 -3.00
C HIS A 13 19.45 -10.18 -2.56
N GLY A 14 19.51 -11.27 -3.32
CA GLY A 14 18.88 -12.54 -2.95
C GLY A 14 17.35 -12.54 -3.02
N LEU A 15 16.73 -11.51 -3.61
CA LEU A 15 15.29 -11.49 -3.81
C LEU A 15 14.93 -12.50 -4.90
N GLN A 16 14.22 -13.55 -4.50
CA GLN A 16 13.65 -14.54 -5.40
C GLN A 16 12.26 -14.08 -5.85
N ASN A 17 11.83 -14.51 -7.03
CA ASN A 17 10.47 -14.25 -7.56
C ASN A 17 10.12 -12.76 -7.77
N VAL A 18 11.10 -11.98 -8.22
CA VAL A 18 10.91 -10.55 -8.55
C VAL A 18 10.12 -10.44 -9.85
N VAL A 19 8.92 -9.86 -9.76
CA VAL A 19 8.06 -9.61 -10.91
C VAL A 19 8.00 -8.11 -11.16
N CYS A 20 8.29 -7.70 -12.39
CA CYS A 20 8.12 -6.32 -12.84
C CYS A 20 7.01 -6.28 -13.89
N PRO A 21 5.78 -5.87 -13.54
CA PRO A 21 4.75 -5.65 -14.53
C PRO A 21 5.21 -4.66 -15.61
N THR A 22 4.91 -4.98 -16.85
CA THR A 22 5.16 -4.09 -17.98
C THR A 22 4.21 -2.89 -17.93
N ARG A 23 4.55 -1.82 -18.63
CA ARG A 23 3.69 -0.64 -18.74
C ARG A 23 2.31 -0.98 -19.30
N ALA A 24 2.23 -1.92 -20.26
CA ALA A 24 0.97 -2.37 -20.83
C ALA A 24 0.12 -3.17 -19.82
N GLN A 25 0.77 -3.93 -18.93
CA GLN A 25 0.08 -4.64 -17.85
C GLN A 25 -0.44 -3.68 -16.77
N ILE A 26 0.35 -2.66 -16.41
CA ILE A 26 -0.04 -1.63 -15.42
C ILE A 26 -1.20 -0.79 -15.96
N PHE A 27 -1.06 -0.25 -17.16
CA PHE A 27 -2.06 0.64 -17.77
C PHE A 27 -2.96 -0.13 -18.73
N SER A 28 -3.66 -1.13 -18.21
CA SER A 28 -4.62 -1.93 -19.00
C SER A 28 -5.70 -1.04 -19.63
N PRO A 29 -5.97 -1.13 -20.95
CA PRO A 29 -7.04 -0.38 -21.60
C PRO A 29 -8.43 -0.61 -21.00
N GLU A 30 -8.65 -1.77 -20.37
CA GLU A 30 -9.91 -2.13 -19.73
C GLU A 30 -10.31 -1.15 -18.61
N TYR A 31 -9.34 -0.49 -17.97
CA TYR A 31 -9.62 0.50 -16.93
C TYR A 31 -9.92 1.90 -17.49
N GLY A 32 -10.02 2.05 -18.81
CA GLY A 32 -10.40 3.29 -19.48
C GLY A 32 -9.64 4.51 -18.97
N ARG A 33 -10.37 5.49 -18.41
CA ARG A 33 -9.81 6.75 -17.90
C ARG A 33 -8.80 6.56 -16.76
N LYS A 34 -8.93 5.51 -15.93
CA LYS A 34 -7.97 5.23 -14.84
C LYS A 34 -6.57 4.93 -15.39
N SER A 35 -6.49 4.22 -16.53
CA SER A 35 -5.23 3.88 -17.20
C SER A 35 -4.73 4.93 -18.21
N ALA A 36 -5.57 5.88 -18.60
CA ALA A 36 -5.33 6.77 -19.74
C ALA A 36 -4.12 7.71 -19.59
N THR A 37 -3.67 7.99 -18.36
CA THR A 37 -2.51 8.89 -18.15
C THR A 37 -1.18 8.25 -18.55
N PHE A 38 -1.12 6.91 -18.60
CA PHE A 38 0.11 6.13 -18.73
C PHE A 38 1.22 6.59 -17.76
N SER A 39 0.91 7.24 -16.65
CA SER A 39 1.93 7.72 -15.72
C SER A 39 1.55 7.34 -14.30
N ILE A 40 2.52 6.82 -13.55
CA ILE A 40 2.40 6.73 -12.10
C ILE A 40 2.63 8.14 -11.57
N LYS A 41 1.59 8.98 -11.68
CA LYS A 41 1.42 10.13 -10.81
C LYS A 41 0.77 9.58 -9.55
N PRO A 42 1.06 10.11 -8.34
CA PRO A 42 0.77 9.41 -7.09
C PRO A 42 -0.63 8.78 -7.04
N GLY A 43 -1.64 9.39 -7.64
CA GLY A 43 -3.00 8.85 -7.75
C GLY A 43 -3.23 7.49 -8.44
N ASN A 44 -2.29 6.90 -9.19
CA ASN A 44 -2.49 5.62 -9.91
C ASN A 44 -1.51 4.50 -9.56
N ALA A 45 -0.78 4.61 -8.44
CA ALA A 45 0.20 3.60 -8.02
C ALA A 45 -0.41 2.20 -7.78
N ASP A 46 -1.69 2.17 -7.45
CA ASP A 46 -2.50 0.97 -7.23
C ASP A 46 -2.63 0.06 -8.47
N LEU A 47 -2.46 0.62 -9.67
CA LEU A 47 -2.46 -0.16 -10.90
C LEU A 47 -1.30 -1.15 -10.99
N ILE A 48 -0.19 -0.88 -10.31
CA ILE A 48 0.96 -1.81 -10.22
C ILE A 48 0.54 -3.07 -9.46
N LEU A 49 -0.13 -2.89 -8.33
CA LEU A 49 -0.61 -3.99 -7.51
C LEU A 49 -1.66 -4.82 -8.25
N LEU A 50 -2.62 -4.17 -8.94
CA LEU A 50 -3.61 -4.89 -9.75
C LEU A 50 -2.97 -5.68 -10.89
N ALA A 51 -1.95 -5.12 -11.56
CA ALA A 51 -1.23 -5.83 -12.60
C ALA A 51 -0.48 -7.06 -12.06
N PHE A 52 0.07 -6.98 -10.84
CA PHE A 52 0.67 -8.12 -10.16
C PHE A 52 -0.38 -9.17 -9.76
N TRP A 53 -1.46 -8.74 -9.10
CA TRP A 53 -2.55 -9.63 -8.67
C TRP A 53 -3.19 -10.41 -9.82
N ARG A 54 -3.47 -9.76 -10.96
CA ARG A 54 -4.03 -10.43 -12.14
C ARG A 54 -3.13 -11.57 -12.67
N GLN A 55 -1.82 -11.43 -12.53
CA GLN A 55 -0.84 -12.46 -12.96
C GLN A 55 -0.61 -13.51 -11.87
N HIS A 56 -0.85 -13.16 -10.61
CA HIS A 56 -0.59 -14.00 -9.45
C HIS A 56 -1.76 -13.95 -8.45
N PRO A 57 -2.96 -14.44 -8.80
CA PRO A 57 -4.16 -14.31 -7.97
C PRO A 57 -4.22 -15.30 -6.79
N GLY A 58 -3.16 -16.10 -6.59
CA GLY A 58 -3.13 -17.20 -5.62
C GLY A 58 -2.84 -16.78 -4.17
N TYR A 59 -2.59 -15.51 -3.89
CA TYR A 59 -2.37 -15.03 -2.51
C TYR A 59 -3.67 -14.54 -1.90
N GLU A 60 -3.87 -14.80 -0.60
CA GLU A 60 -5.01 -14.26 0.13
C GLU A 60 -4.85 -12.76 0.40
N TYR A 61 -3.63 -12.34 0.70
CA TYR A 61 -3.26 -10.95 0.99
C TYR A 61 -2.04 -10.49 0.21
N TYR A 62 -2.00 -9.19 -0.07
CA TYR A 62 -0.94 -8.52 -0.80
C TYR A 62 -0.48 -7.30 0.01
N TRP A 63 0.82 -7.26 0.32
CA TRP A 63 1.43 -6.09 0.94
C TRP A 63 1.99 -5.14 -0.11
N VAL A 64 1.73 -3.85 0.07
CA VAL A 64 2.34 -2.75 -0.67
C VAL A 64 3.19 -1.94 0.29
N MET A 65 4.41 -1.66 -0.14
CA MET A 65 5.33 -0.77 0.53
C MET A 65 5.90 0.18 -0.53
N GLU A 66 5.73 1.48 -0.32
CA GLU A 66 6.37 2.50 -1.14
C GLU A 66 7.89 2.41 -1.02
N PHE A 67 8.60 2.81 -2.10
CA PHE A 67 10.06 2.68 -2.18
C PHE A 67 10.81 3.47 -1.10
N ASP A 68 10.18 4.48 -0.51
CA ASP A 68 10.71 5.35 0.52
C ASP A 68 10.16 5.02 1.91
N VAL A 69 9.59 3.83 2.11
CA VAL A 69 9.29 3.28 3.45
C VAL A 69 10.45 2.40 3.92
N TYR A 70 10.88 2.60 5.16
CA TYR A 70 11.86 1.77 5.83
C TYR A 70 11.29 1.14 7.10
N THR A 71 11.59 -0.15 7.29
CA THR A 71 11.23 -0.95 8.48
C THR A 71 12.49 -1.58 9.07
N PRO A 72 12.91 -1.20 10.29
CA PRO A 72 14.12 -1.76 10.90
C PRO A 72 14.04 -3.27 11.15
N ARG A 73 12.84 -3.79 11.45
CA ARG A 73 12.60 -5.23 11.66
C ARG A 73 12.28 -5.99 10.36
N GLY A 74 12.25 -5.30 9.22
CA GLY A 74 12.00 -5.91 7.92
C GLY A 74 10.66 -6.64 7.84
N LEU A 75 10.63 -7.73 7.08
CA LEU A 75 9.44 -8.54 6.82
C LEU A 75 8.90 -9.25 8.06
N SER A 76 9.71 -9.47 9.10
CA SER A 76 9.28 -10.15 10.33
C SER A 76 8.16 -9.38 11.04
N GLN A 77 8.26 -8.05 11.06
CA GLN A 77 7.22 -7.19 11.62
C GLN A 77 5.94 -7.23 10.80
N LEU A 78 6.05 -7.25 9.46
CA LEU A 78 4.88 -7.38 8.59
C LEU A 78 4.18 -8.73 8.80
N ALA A 79 4.94 -9.82 8.98
CA ALA A 79 4.38 -11.15 9.25
C ALA A 79 3.67 -11.25 10.62
N GLU A 80 4.09 -10.48 11.63
CA GLU A 80 3.37 -10.35 12.91
C GLU A 80 2.05 -9.60 12.74
N LEU A 81 2.08 -8.47 12.02
CA LEU A 81 0.89 -7.67 11.73
C LEU A 81 -0.11 -8.46 10.86
N ASP A 82 0.38 -9.18 9.85
CA ASP A 82 -0.43 -9.98 8.93
C ASP A 82 -1.26 -11.04 9.66
N ARG A 83 -0.61 -11.83 10.54
CA ARG A 83 -1.29 -12.83 11.40
C ARG A 83 -2.29 -12.21 12.37
N GLY A 84 -2.15 -10.92 12.66
CA GLY A 84 -2.99 -10.21 13.59
C GLY A 84 -4.29 -9.68 12.98
N SER A 85 -4.52 -9.76 11.66
CA SER A 85 -5.67 -9.12 11.01
C SER A 85 -6.26 -9.94 9.87
N ASP A 86 -7.59 -9.97 9.81
CA ASP A 86 -8.46 -10.45 8.74
C ASP A 86 -9.05 -9.28 7.92
N ALA A 87 -8.55 -8.05 8.09
CA ALA A 87 -9.07 -6.89 7.38
C ALA A 87 -8.77 -6.97 5.87
N ASP A 88 -9.73 -6.56 5.05
CA ASP A 88 -9.59 -6.45 3.59
C ASP A 88 -8.64 -5.32 3.20
N LEU A 89 -8.62 -4.25 3.98
CA LEU A 89 -7.65 -3.17 3.86
C LEU A 89 -7.03 -2.89 5.23
N LEU A 90 -5.72 -3.05 5.30
CA LEU A 90 -4.90 -2.53 6.38
C LEU A 90 -4.14 -1.32 5.85
N GLY A 91 -4.29 -0.17 6.50
CA GLY A 91 -3.56 1.04 6.12
C GLY A 91 -3.53 2.02 7.28
N THR A 92 -3.08 3.25 7.04
CA THR A 92 -2.94 4.25 8.11
C THR A 92 -3.90 5.42 7.89
N TYR A 93 -4.22 6.14 8.97
CA TYR A 93 -5.00 7.38 8.90
C TYR A 93 -6.30 7.20 8.13
N ILE A 94 -7.12 6.20 8.48
CA ILE A 94 -8.41 5.98 7.82
C ILE A 94 -9.39 7.07 8.26
N ARG A 95 -9.98 7.79 7.31
CA ARG A 95 -10.89 8.91 7.57
C ARG A 95 -12.04 8.94 6.59
N LEU A 96 -13.24 9.21 7.09
CA LEU A 96 -14.41 9.42 6.26
C LEU A 96 -14.41 10.84 5.67
N ARG A 97 -14.88 10.97 4.44
CA ARG A 97 -15.01 12.26 3.74
C ARG A 97 -15.76 13.29 4.56
N ARG A 98 -16.88 12.91 5.19
CA ARG A 98 -17.69 13.81 6.03
C ARG A 98 -16.94 14.44 7.21
N HIS A 99 -15.82 13.86 7.65
CA HIS A 99 -14.99 14.39 8.73
C HIS A 99 -13.79 15.21 8.22
N HIS A 100 -13.49 15.13 6.93
CA HIS A 100 -12.36 15.83 6.32
C HIS A 100 -12.66 16.18 4.86
N ALA A 101 -13.74 16.93 4.65
CA ALA A 101 -14.31 17.19 3.33
C ALA A 101 -13.43 18.11 2.46
N SER A 102 -12.55 18.89 3.08
CA SER A 102 -11.65 19.85 2.43
C SER A 102 -10.38 19.22 1.82
N TRP A 103 -10.22 17.90 1.86
CA TRP A 103 -9.05 17.25 1.27
C TRP A 103 -9.11 17.24 -0.26
N ASP A 104 -8.10 17.83 -0.89
CA ASP A 104 -8.06 18.05 -2.34
C ASP A 104 -8.29 16.79 -3.19
N ASN A 105 -7.81 15.64 -2.72
CA ASN A 105 -7.93 14.38 -3.46
C ASN A 105 -9.39 13.90 -3.61
N TRP A 106 -10.34 14.40 -2.81
CA TRP A 106 -11.76 14.10 -3.03
C TRP A 106 -12.25 14.59 -4.39
N GLY A 107 -11.71 15.70 -4.90
CA GLY A 107 -12.07 16.23 -6.22
C GLY A 107 -11.68 15.33 -7.38
N SER A 108 -10.82 14.33 -7.14
CA SER A 108 -10.43 13.35 -8.15
C SER A 108 -11.32 12.11 -8.19
N LEU A 109 -12.12 11.86 -7.15
CA LEU A 109 -12.96 10.67 -7.07
C LEU A 109 -14.17 10.83 -7.98
N GLU A 110 -14.20 10.09 -9.07
CA GLU A 110 -15.37 9.93 -9.91
C GLU A 110 -15.77 8.45 -9.90
N THR A 111 -17.04 8.19 -9.61
CA THR A 111 -17.56 6.85 -9.36
C THR A 111 -18.34 6.34 -10.57
N GLY A 112 -18.17 5.06 -10.90
CA GLY A 112 -19.09 4.32 -11.75
C GLY A 112 -20.25 3.72 -10.94
N PRO A 113 -20.98 2.73 -11.49
CA PRO A 113 -21.93 1.95 -10.70
C PRO A 113 -21.24 1.29 -9.50
N SER A 114 -21.95 1.19 -8.37
CA SER A 114 -21.51 0.40 -7.22
C SER A 114 -21.76 -1.09 -7.46
N GLN A 115 -20.96 -1.95 -6.83
CA GLN A 115 -21.20 -3.40 -6.80
C GLN A 115 -22.39 -3.76 -5.92
N VAL A 116 -22.65 -2.93 -4.90
CA VAL A 116 -23.76 -3.10 -3.95
C VAL A 116 -24.80 -2.03 -4.26
N GLU A 117 -26.02 -2.47 -4.56
CA GLU A 117 -27.15 -1.60 -4.85
C GLU A 117 -27.56 -0.79 -3.61
N GLY A 118 -27.96 0.47 -3.81
CA GLY A 118 -28.46 1.35 -2.74
C GLY A 118 -27.38 1.96 -1.84
N VAL A 119 -26.10 1.73 -2.11
CA VAL A 119 -25.00 2.40 -1.38
C VAL A 119 -24.85 3.83 -1.89
N ASP A 120 -25.01 4.79 -0.98
CA ASP A 120 -24.64 6.18 -1.20
C ASP A 120 -23.13 6.36 -0.96
N VAL A 121 -22.38 6.57 -2.05
CA VAL A 121 -20.92 6.71 -1.99
C VAL A 121 -20.50 7.91 -1.16
N ASP A 122 -21.24 9.02 -1.18
CA ASP A 122 -20.87 10.21 -0.41
C ASP A 122 -20.94 9.98 1.10
N MET A 123 -21.80 9.06 1.54
CA MET A 123 -21.93 8.68 2.95
C MET A 123 -20.82 7.76 3.44
N VAL A 124 -20.22 6.97 2.55
CA VAL A 124 -19.21 5.95 2.88
C VAL A 124 -17.81 6.26 2.34
N ALA A 125 -17.66 7.34 1.55
CA ALA A 125 -16.39 7.76 0.98
C ALA A 125 -15.32 7.85 2.07
N THR A 126 -14.29 7.02 1.93
CA THR A 126 -13.25 6.79 2.93
C THR A 126 -11.91 6.95 2.28
N ALA A 127 -11.04 7.70 2.93
CA ALA A 127 -9.67 7.87 2.53
C ALA A 127 -8.76 7.08 3.45
N CYS A 128 -7.70 6.52 2.89
CA CYS A 128 -6.68 5.79 3.61
C CYS A 128 -5.30 6.22 3.11
N PHE A 129 -4.35 6.40 4.03
CA PHE A 129 -2.97 6.72 3.70
C PHE A 129 -2.22 5.39 3.51
N LEU A 130 -1.65 5.19 2.32
CA LEU A 130 -1.30 3.85 1.82
C LEU A 130 0.19 3.59 1.55
N PRO A 131 1.18 4.28 2.16
CA PRO A 131 2.59 4.01 1.86
C PRO A 131 3.03 2.63 2.34
N LEU A 132 2.39 2.11 3.38
CA LEU A 132 2.51 0.74 3.84
C LEU A 132 1.10 0.21 4.10
N SER A 133 0.66 -0.74 3.29
CA SER A 133 -0.71 -1.24 3.31
C SER A 133 -0.82 -2.71 2.92
N ARG A 134 -1.90 -3.36 3.34
CA ARG A 134 -2.24 -4.74 2.97
C ARG A 134 -3.65 -4.81 2.38
N TYR A 135 -3.81 -5.60 1.32
CA TYR A 135 -5.05 -5.76 0.56
C TYR A 135 -5.43 -7.23 0.55
N SER A 136 -6.70 -7.57 0.79
CA SER A 136 -7.22 -8.90 0.49
C SER A 136 -7.38 -9.09 -1.02
N ALA A 137 -7.29 -10.33 -1.49
CA ALA A 137 -7.62 -10.67 -2.87
C ALA A 137 -9.04 -10.23 -3.26
N ARG A 138 -9.97 -10.26 -2.29
CA ARG A 138 -11.36 -9.81 -2.45
C ARG A 138 -11.43 -8.30 -2.72
N LEU A 139 -10.67 -7.49 -2.00
CA LEU A 139 -10.58 -6.05 -2.27
C LEU A 139 -10.00 -5.79 -3.67
N LEU A 140 -8.96 -6.53 -4.07
CA LEU A 140 -8.37 -6.37 -5.40
C LEU A 140 -9.36 -6.73 -6.52
N ALA A 141 -10.17 -7.77 -6.35
CA ALA A 141 -11.26 -8.10 -7.26
C ALA A 141 -12.33 -6.99 -7.34
N ALA A 142 -12.66 -6.35 -6.21
CA ALA A 142 -13.61 -5.23 -6.17
C ALA A 142 -13.06 -3.99 -6.88
N LEU A 143 -11.78 -3.67 -6.70
CA LEU A 143 -11.09 -2.58 -7.40
C LEU A 143 -11.04 -2.84 -8.90
N ASP A 144 -10.66 -4.05 -9.29
CA ASP A 144 -10.63 -4.50 -10.67
C ASP A 144 -11.98 -4.29 -11.37
N TRP A 145 -13.06 -4.77 -10.74
CA TRP A 145 -14.43 -4.58 -11.24
C TRP A 145 -14.83 -3.11 -11.35
N SER A 146 -14.46 -2.30 -10.35
CA SER A 146 -14.83 -0.88 -10.25
C SER A 146 -14.13 -0.06 -11.34
N TYR A 147 -12.84 -0.28 -11.56
CA TYR A 147 -12.07 0.42 -12.58
C TYR A 147 -12.51 0.06 -14.00
N GLN A 148 -12.87 -1.21 -14.25
CA GLN A 148 -13.50 -1.61 -15.52
C GLN A 148 -14.84 -0.91 -15.78
N ARG A 149 -15.48 -0.36 -14.74
CA ARG A 149 -16.77 0.34 -14.82
C ARG A 149 -16.65 1.84 -14.61
N GLY A 150 -15.46 2.38 -14.85
CA GLY A 150 -15.24 3.82 -14.95
C GLY A 150 -14.99 4.53 -13.64
N TRP A 151 -14.79 3.80 -12.52
CA TRP A 151 -14.27 4.43 -11.31
C TRP A 151 -12.86 4.96 -11.57
N ILE A 152 -12.61 6.20 -11.15
CA ILE A 152 -11.30 6.85 -11.20
C ILE A 152 -11.05 7.68 -9.94
N GLY A 153 -9.80 8.11 -9.78
CA GLY A 153 -9.38 9.03 -8.74
C GLY A 153 -8.06 8.63 -8.10
N HIS A 154 -7.63 9.47 -7.16
CA HIS A 154 -6.45 9.23 -6.36
C HIS A 154 -6.65 7.96 -5.54
N HIS A 155 -5.70 7.02 -5.64
CA HIS A 155 -5.80 5.69 -5.02
C HIS A 155 -6.15 5.74 -3.52
N GLU A 156 -5.60 6.69 -2.77
CA GLU A 156 -5.92 6.91 -1.35
C GLU A 156 -7.38 7.31 -1.07
N ALA A 157 -8.08 7.92 -2.03
CA ALA A 157 -9.52 8.20 -1.94
C ALA A 157 -10.34 7.02 -2.48
N THR A 158 -9.88 6.39 -3.56
CA THR A 158 -10.66 5.39 -4.28
C THR A 158 -10.65 4.02 -3.61
N ILE A 159 -9.48 3.53 -3.16
CA ILE A 159 -9.32 2.17 -2.63
C ILE A 159 -10.23 1.92 -1.43
N ALA A 160 -10.09 2.78 -0.41
CA ALA A 160 -10.85 2.64 0.82
C ALA A 160 -12.34 2.93 0.61
N THR A 161 -12.69 3.80 -0.34
CA THR A 161 -14.09 4.00 -0.74
C THR A 161 -14.69 2.76 -1.39
N VAL A 162 -13.97 2.09 -2.32
CA VAL A 162 -14.43 0.83 -2.92
C VAL A 162 -14.61 -0.25 -1.85
N ALA A 163 -13.66 -0.36 -0.91
CA ALA A 163 -13.79 -1.28 0.22
C ALA A 163 -15.06 -0.97 1.05
N ALA A 164 -15.27 0.29 1.42
CA ALA A 164 -16.43 0.73 2.20
C ALA A 164 -17.76 0.49 1.47
N CYS A 165 -17.82 0.76 0.16
CA CYS A 165 -19.02 0.51 -0.66
C CYS A 165 -19.39 -0.98 -0.71
N ASN A 166 -18.41 -1.86 -0.54
CA ASN A 166 -18.59 -3.30 -0.54
C ASN A 166 -18.74 -3.90 0.87
N GLY A 167 -18.91 -3.06 1.90
CA GLY A 167 -19.02 -3.53 3.29
C GLY A 167 -17.79 -4.28 3.79
N MET A 168 -16.62 -3.99 3.22
CA MET A 168 -15.36 -4.66 3.56
C MET A 168 -14.79 -4.13 4.87
N LYS A 169 -13.93 -4.94 5.51
CA LYS A 169 -13.30 -4.58 6.78
C LYS A 169 -12.06 -3.73 6.53
N LEU A 170 -12.11 -2.47 6.95
CA LEU A 170 -10.95 -1.58 6.98
C LEU A 170 -10.39 -1.55 8.40
N GLN A 171 -9.07 -1.65 8.55
CA GLN A 171 -8.42 -1.56 9.84
C GLN A 171 -7.23 -0.58 9.80
N ASP A 172 -7.15 0.26 10.83
CA ASP A 172 -6.01 1.15 11.02
C ASP A 172 -4.80 0.37 11.55
N LEU A 173 -3.65 0.59 10.93
CA LEU A 173 -2.39 -0.10 11.20
C LEU A 173 -1.88 0.18 12.61
N ASN A 174 -2.04 1.40 13.13
CA ASN A 174 -1.65 1.72 14.50
C ASN A 174 -2.53 1.02 15.53
N THR A 175 -3.83 0.93 15.26
CA THR A 175 -4.77 0.18 16.10
C THR A 175 -4.39 -1.30 16.15
N LEU A 176 -4.08 -1.89 14.99
CA LEU A 176 -3.59 -3.27 14.91
C LEU A 176 -2.26 -3.44 15.66
N ALA A 177 -1.29 -2.58 15.38
CA ALA A 177 0.04 -2.65 15.98
C ALA A 177 0.00 -2.45 17.48
N HIS A 178 -0.88 -1.59 18.01
CA HIS A 178 -1.05 -1.47 19.45
C HIS A 178 -1.50 -2.78 20.09
N ARG A 179 -2.43 -3.48 19.45
CA ARG A 179 -2.91 -4.79 19.91
C ARG A 179 -1.83 -5.88 19.82
N VAL A 180 -1.11 -5.94 18.71
CA VAL A 180 -0.18 -7.05 18.39
C VAL A 180 1.21 -6.83 18.96
N LEU A 181 1.69 -5.58 18.94
CA LEU A 181 3.05 -5.16 19.29
C LEU A 181 3.10 -4.28 20.54
N GLY A 182 1.95 -3.98 21.16
CA GLY A 182 1.85 -3.17 22.37
C GLY A 182 1.97 -1.65 22.15
N ARG A 183 2.14 -1.17 20.91
CA ARG A 183 2.34 0.26 20.60
C ARG A 183 1.99 0.65 19.17
N HIS A 184 1.85 1.95 18.93
CA HIS A 184 1.79 2.51 17.59
C HIS A 184 3.15 2.39 16.88
N VAL A 185 3.10 2.21 15.56
CA VAL A 185 4.25 1.98 14.68
C VAL A 185 4.35 3.01 13.57
N TYR A 186 3.41 3.95 13.51
CA TYR A 186 3.35 5.02 12.52
C TYR A 186 2.88 6.31 13.19
N SER A 187 3.43 7.47 12.84
CA SER A 187 2.98 8.75 13.41
C SER A 187 3.30 9.95 12.49
N ALA A 188 2.91 11.17 12.91
CA ALA A 188 3.33 12.41 12.26
C ALA A 188 4.86 12.52 12.11
N THR A 189 5.63 11.88 12.99
CA THR A 189 7.09 11.80 12.90
C THR A 189 7.59 10.88 11.79
N SER A 190 6.79 9.88 11.38
CA SER A 190 7.12 9.01 10.25
C SER A 190 7.41 9.89 9.04
N PHE A 191 6.47 10.78 8.68
CA PHE A 191 6.47 11.71 7.54
C PHE A 191 7.67 12.66 7.44
N ASN A 192 8.46 12.80 8.50
CA ASN A 192 9.61 13.67 8.52
C ASN A 192 10.87 12.81 8.59
N HIS A 193 11.55 12.67 7.45
CA HIS A 193 12.77 11.87 7.32
C HIS A 193 13.89 12.30 8.27
N GLU A 194 14.01 13.60 8.60
CA GLU A 194 14.98 14.14 9.56
C GLU A 194 14.61 13.84 11.02
N LYS A 195 13.34 13.52 11.29
CA LYS A 195 12.84 13.13 12.63
C LYS A 195 12.62 11.62 12.75
N SER A 196 12.53 10.93 11.62
CA SER A 196 12.49 9.48 11.49
C SER A 196 13.84 8.80 11.80
N VAL A 197 14.81 9.53 12.33
CA VAL A 197 16.10 8.97 12.79
C VAL A 197 16.06 8.51 14.26
N ALA A 198 14.89 8.57 14.92
CA ALA A 198 14.74 8.12 16.30
C ALA A 198 14.88 6.60 16.41
N ALA A 199 15.56 6.13 17.47
CA ALA A 199 16.03 4.76 17.67
C ALA A 199 14.93 3.73 17.99
N ASP A 200 14.01 3.49 17.05
CA ASP A 200 12.85 2.66 17.28
C ASP A 200 12.71 1.51 16.28
N ALA A 201 13.14 0.32 16.69
CA ALA A 201 13.09 -0.88 15.85
C ALA A 201 11.68 -1.29 15.40
N LEU A 202 10.62 -0.81 16.08
CA LEU A 202 9.23 -1.12 15.75
C LEU A 202 8.57 -0.04 14.88
N PHE A 203 9.24 1.08 14.62
CA PHE A 203 8.62 2.20 13.93
C PHE A 203 8.87 2.14 12.41
N PHE A 204 7.84 2.49 11.64
CA PHE A 204 7.96 2.67 10.19
C PHE A 204 8.37 4.10 9.86
N HIS A 205 9.39 4.23 9.02
CA HIS A 205 9.97 5.51 8.62
C HIS A 205 9.61 5.81 7.17
N HIS A 206 9.09 7.01 6.88
CA HIS A 206 8.61 7.39 5.53
C HIS A 206 8.42 8.90 5.40
N PRO A 207 8.89 9.61 4.37
CA PRO A 207 9.61 9.09 3.23
C PRO A 207 11.13 9.14 3.42
N ILE A 208 11.84 8.03 3.27
CA ILE A 208 13.30 7.99 3.19
C ILE A 208 13.72 8.16 1.72
N LYS A 209 14.29 9.32 1.38
CA LYS A 209 14.53 9.71 -0.03
C LYS A 209 15.85 9.21 -0.61
N HIS A 210 16.78 8.72 0.22
CA HIS A 210 18.11 8.30 -0.25
C HIS A 210 18.57 6.97 0.35
N LEU A 211 19.23 6.12 -0.45
CA LEU A 211 19.80 4.84 0.00
C LEU A 211 20.85 5.01 1.10
N SER A 212 21.65 6.08 1.05
CA SER A 212 22.64 6.38 2.11
C SER A 212 21.98 6.60 3.47
N GLN A 213 20.73 7.07 3.50
CA GLN A 213 19.96 7.22 4.73
C GLN A 213 19.49 5.85 5.25
N VAL A 214 19.10 4.94 4.35
CA VAL A 214 18.77 3.55 4.71
C VAL A 214 19.99 2.86 5.33
N GLU A 215 21.15 2.94 4.68
CA GLU A 215 22.38 2.35 5.21
C GLU A 215 22.81 2.96 6.56
N ALA A 216 22.54 4.26 6.78
CA ALA A 216 22.83 4.91 8.05
C ALA A 216 21.92 4.39 9.16
N LEU A 217 20.64 4.14 8.87
CA LEU A 217 19.69 3.51 9.80
C LEU A 217 20.10 2.05 10.06
N ASP A 218 20.44 1.27 9.03
CA ASP A 218 20.91 -0.11 9.19
C ASP A 218 22.16 -0.22 10.08
N ARG A 219 23.13 0.69 9.90
CA ARG A 219 24.32 0.75 10.77
C ARG A 219 23.98 1.13 12.20
N ALA A 220 23.01 2.01 12.41
CA ALA A 220 22.58 2.43 13.74
C ALA A 220 21.83 1.32 14.49
N PHE A 221 21.13 0.43 13.78
CA PHE A 221 20.25 -0.59 14.37
C PHE A 221 20.78 -2.02 14.32
N GLY A 222 21.90 -2.25 13.64
CA GLY A 222 22.58 -3.54 13.58
C GLY A 222 21.91 -4.50 12.59
N SER A 223 22.70 -5.04 11.66
CA SER A 223 22.20 -5.91 10.60
C SER A 223 21.58 -7.19 11.15
N THR A 224 20.27 -7.39 10.96
CA THR A 224 19.62 -8.69 11.11
C THR A 224 19.96 -9.67 9.97
N ALA A 225 20.74 -9.24 8.98
CA ALA A 225 21.12 -10.06 7.83
C ALA A 225 22.10 -11.23 8.15
N ALA A 226 22.65 -11.32 9.37
CA ALA A 226 23.62 -12.37 9.71
C ALA A 226 23.00 -13.68 10.27
N ALA A 227 21.67 -13.79 10.46
CA ALA A 227 21.06 -14.92 11.16
C ALA A 227 20.27 -15.91 10.28
N MET A 228 20.57 -16.01 8.99
CA MET A 228 20.08 -17.11 8.14
C MET A 228 21.24 -17.76 7.38
N SER A 229 22.13 -18.40 8.13
CA SER A 229 22.98 -19.46 7.57
C SER A 229 22.24 -20.79 7.77
N PRO A 230 22.06 -21.61 6.73
CA PRO A 230 21.48 -22.94 6.90
C PRO A 230 22.50 -23.83 7.64
N GLN A 231 22.10 -24.33 8.82
CA GLN A 231 22.62 -25.58 9.35
C GLN A 231 21.62 -26.69 9.00
#